data_AF-A0A3D6AHK2-F1
#
_entry.id   AF-A0A3D6AHK2-F1
#
_cell.length_a   1.000
_cell.length_b   1.000
_cell.length_c   1.000
_cell.angle_alpha   90.00
_cell.angle_beta   90.00
_cell.angle_gamma   90.00
#
_symmetry.space_group_name_H-M   'P 1'
#
loop_
_entity.id
_entity.type
_entity.pdbx_description
1 polymer ?
#
loop_
_entity_poly.entity_id
_entity_poly.type
_entity_poly.pdbx_seq_one_letter_code
_entity_poly.pdbx_strand_id
1 'polypeptide(L)'
;MTGGVGNDLYDFNAITDRGTSGDVITDFSRSGMNGVDVLNLHDLLLTFAGFNGNNAFSGGYLQFDTSSGTGTAVRVDANGGANSYVTLATLTGTLLQQGDTANYVL
;
A
#
# COMPACT_ATOMS: atom_id res chain seq x y z
N MET A 1 -2.57 10.55 8.44
CA MET A 1 -2.29 9.69 9.60
C MET A 1 -0.78 9.66 9.84
N THR A 2 -0.41 9.47 11.10
CA THR A 2 0.97 9.39 11.59
C THR A 2 1.09 8.23 12.56
N GLY A 3 2.13 7.42 12.44
CA GLY A 3 2.45 6.33 13.37
C GLY A 3 3.42 6.78 14.47
N GLY A 4 4.37 7.65 14.11
CA GLY A 4 5.41 8.15 15.00
C GLY A 4 6.74 7.41 14.84
N VAL A 5 7.44 7.19 15.95
CA VAL A 5 8.68 6.40 15.98
C VAL A 5 8.33 5.00 16.46
N GLY A 6 8.89 3.99 15.81
CA GLY A 6 8.62 2.59 16.10
C GLY A 6 8.22 1.87 14.83
N ASN A 7 7.91 0.58 14.95
CA ASN A 7 7.37 -0.17 13.83
C ASN A 7 5.84 -0.04 13.87
N ASP A 8 5.28 0.72 12.95
CA ASP A 8 3.85 0.92 12.85
C ASP A 8 3.21 0.00 11.80
N LEU A 9 1.99 -0.44 12.10
CA LEU A 9 1.18 -1.27 11.21
C LEU A 9 -0.01 -0.47 10.70
N TYR A 10 -0.05 -0.25 9.39
CA TYR A 10 -1.15 0.40 8.68
C TYR A 10 -2.00 -0.68 8.02
N ASP A 11 -3.12 -0.99 8.67
CA ASP A 11 -3.97 -2.13 8.31
C ASP A 11 -5.16 -1.72 7.44
N PHE A 12 -5.29 -2.36 6.27
CA PHE A 12 -6.39 -2.16 5.33
C PHE A 12 -7.13 -3.47 5.11
N ASN A 13 -8.42 -3.49 5.48
CA ASN A 13 -9.25 -4.68 5.46
C ASN A 13 -10.31 -4.64 4.35
N ALA A 14 -10.69 -3.44 3.90
CA ALA A 14 -11.66 -3.25 2.83
C ALA A 14 -11.32 -2.05 1.94
N ILE A 15 -11.71 -2.11 0.66
CA ILE A 15 -11.46 -1.00 -0.28
C ILE A 15 -12.16 0.29 0.16
N THR A 16 -13.21 0.18 0.98
CA THR A 16 -13.93 1.30 1.57
C THR A 16 -13.13 2.05 2.64
N ASP A 17 -12.09 1.45 3.21
CA ASP A 17 -11.25 2.07 4.24
C ASP A 17 -10.56 3.33 3.70
N ARG A 18 -10.33 3.38 2.38
CA ARG A 18 -9.79 4.55 1.67
C ARG A 18 -10.69 5.80 1.72
N GLY A 19 -11.97 5.65 2.09
CA GLY A 19 -12.99 6.68 1.89
C GLY A 19 -13.09 7.14 0.43
N THR A 20 -13.07 8.45 0.19
CA THR A 20 -13.21 9.00 -1.17
C THR A 20 -11.88 9.10 -1.92
N SER A 21 -10.79 9.49 -1.25
CA SER A 21 -9.51 9.84 -1.88
C SER A 21 -8.33 8.93 -1.53
N GLY A 22 -8.49 8.08 -0.52
CA GLY A 22 -7.39 7.39 0.13
C GLY A 22 -6.78 8.18 1.28
N ASP A 23 -6.10 7.46 2.16
CA ASP A 23 -5.40 8.04 3.30
C ASP A 23 -4.13 8.77 2.87
N VAL A 24 -3.65 9.67 3.74
CA VAL A 24 -2.34 10.30 3.59
C VAL A 24 -1.49 9.93 4.78
N ILE A 25 -0.42 9.18 4.57
CA ILE A 25 0.53 8.73 5.59
C ILE A 25 1.78 9.58 5.48
N THR A 26 2.08 10.36 6.52
CA THR A 26 3.10 11.42 6.42
C THR A 26 4.48 11.05 6.95
N ASP A 27 4.60 9.92 7.64
CA ASP A 27 5.80 9.52 8.38
C ASP A 27 6.21 8.06 8.14
N PHE A 28 5.66 7.39 7.12
CA PHE A 28 5.97 5.99 6.83
C PHE A 28 7.47 5.75 6.67
N SER A 29 8.05 4.97 7.58
CA SER A 29 9.46 4.65 7.65
C SER A 29 9.75 3.28 7.04
N ARG A 30 10.50 3.24 5.93
CA ARG A 30 10.92 1.96 5.35
C ARG A 30 11.98 1.24 6.20
N SER A 31 12.81 2.00 6.90
CA SER A 31 13.93 1.48 7.69
C SER A 31 14.57 2.57 8.55
N GLY A 32 15.32 2.16 9.57
CA GLY A 32 16.22 3.02 10.32
C GLY A 32 15.73 3.34 11.72
N MET A 33 16.18 4.48 12.27
CA MET A 33 15.93 4.86 13.66
C MET A 33 14.46 5.17 13.95
N ASN A 34 13.69 5.52 12.92
CA ASN A 34 12.25 5.77 13.06
C ASN A 34 11.43 4.48 13.01
N GLY A 35 12.04 3.32 12.71
CA GLY A 35 11.40 2.02 12.63
C GLY A 35 11.26 1.48 11.21
N VAL A 36 10.55 0.36 11.10
CA VAL A 36 10.21 -0.35 9.87
C VAL A 36 8.70 -0.54 9.86
N ASP A 37 8.01 0.35 9.16
CA ASP A 37 6.56 0.36 9.06
C ASP A 37 6.08 -0.63 8.01
N VAL A 38 4.86 -1.11 8.19
CA VAL A 38 4.24 -2.14 7.36
C VAL A 38 2.86 -1.71 6.90
N LEU A 39 2.62 -1.81 5.60
CA LEU A 39 1.28 -1.81 5.01
C LEU A 39 0.72 -3.25 5.06
N ASN A 40 -0.28 -3.52 5.88
CA ASN A 40 -1.00 -4.79 5.80
C ASN A 40 -2.14 -4.67 4.78
N LEU A 41 -1.99 -5.37 3.66
CA LEU A 41 -2.93 -5.38 2.55
C LEU A 41 -3.56 -6.77 2.35
N HIS A 42 -3.24 -7.73 3.21
CA HIS A 42 -3.61 -9.13 3.05
C HIS A 42 -5.12 -9.33 2.99
N ASP A 43 -5.82 -8.89 4.04
CA ASP A 43 -7.26 -9.08 4.17
C ASP A 43 -8.01 -8.32 3.06
N LEU A 44 -7.57 -7.10 2.73
CA LEU A 44 -8.07 -6.34 1.58
C LEU A 44 -7.95 -7.13 0.28
N LEU A 45 -6.76 -7.63 -0.06
CA LEU A 45 -6.51 -8.29 -1.34
C LEU A 45 -7.32 -9.58 -1.46
N LEU A 46 -7.53 -10.32 -0.37
CA LEU A 46 -8.40 -11.50 -0.35
C LEU A 46 -9.88 -11.18 -0.66
N THR A 47 -10.31 -9.92 -0.53
CA THR A 47 -11.66 -9.50 -0.97
C THR A 47 -11.77 -9.34 -2.49
N PHE A 48 -10.67 -9.28 -3.23
CA PHE A 48 -10.66 -8.98 -4.66
C PHE A 48 -10.96 -10.22 -5.51
N ALA A 49 -11.80 -10.02 -6.51
CA ALA A 49 -12.22 -11.11 -7.38
C ALA A 49 -11.03 -11.66 -8.19
N GLY A 50 -10.79 -12.96 -8.05
CA GLY A 50 -9.72 -13.66 -8.76
C GLY A 50 -8.33 -13.55 -8.14
N PHE A 51 -8.15 -12.78 -7.06
CA PHE A 51 -6.89 -12.78 -6.33
C PHE A 51 -6.69 -14.12 -5.61
N ASN A 52 -5.48 -14.68 -5.70
CA ASN A 52 -5.14 -16.01 -5.19
C ASN A 52 -3.93 -16.02 -4.25
N GLY A 53 -3.53 -14.86 -3.73
CA GLY A 53 -2.41 -14.72 -2.80
C GLY A 53 -1.04 -14.52 -3.44
N ASN A 54 -0.81 -14.93 -4.70
CA ASN A 54 0.56 -14.98 -5.26
C ASN A 54 0.88 -13.91 -6.31
N ASN A 55 -0.12 -13.14 -6.78
CA ASN A 55 0.02 -12.30 -7.97
C ASN A 55 -0.48 -10.86 -7.78
N ALA A 56 -0.23 -10.22 -6.63
CA ALA A 56 -0.80 -8.89 -6.39
C ALA A 56 -0.29 -7.85 -7.41
N PHE A 57 1.02 -7.78 -7.61
CA PHE A 57 1.63 -6.85 -8.57
C PHE A 57 1.49 -7.33 -10.02
N SER A 58 1.84 -8.58 -10.32
CA SER A 58 1.81 -9.15 -11.67
C SER A 58 0.39 -9.35 -12.22
N GLY A 59 -0.56 -9.67 -11.34
CA GLY A 59 -1.99 -9.74 -11.65
C GLY A 59 -2.65 -8.38 -11.72
N GLY A 60 -1.93 -7.30 -11.43
CA GLY A 60 -2.42 -5.93 -11.55
C GLY A 60 -3.40 -5.51 -10.45
N TYR A 61 -3.39 -6.18 -9.30
CA TYR A 61 -4.23 -5.86 -8.14
C TYR A 61 -3.63 -4.77 -7.26
N LEU A 62 -2.31 -4.65 -7.23
CA LEU A 62 -1.57 -3.71 -6.39
C LEU A 62 -0.48 -3.00 -7.20
N GLN A 63 -0.34 -1.70 -6.95
CA GLN A 63 0.72 -0.89 -7.51
C GLN A 63 1.24 0.12 -6.49
N PHE A 64 2.55 0.20 -6.39
CA PHE A 64 3.24 1.33 -5.76
C PHE A 64 3.66 2.30 -6.86
N ASP A 65 2.88 3.36 -7.05
CA ASP A 65 3.19 4.39 -8.04
C ASP A 65 4.08 5.48 -7.41
N THR A 66 5.36 5.46 -7.81
CA THR A 66 6.38 6.42 -7.38
C THR A 66 6.65 7.52 -8.41
N SER A 67 5.79 7.70 -9.41
CA SER A 67 5.97 8.70 -10.49
C SER A 67 6.03 10.15 -9.99
N SER A 68 5.53 10.43 -8.78
CA SER A 68 5.68 11.74 -8.14
C SER A 68 7.14 12.09 -7.78
N GLY A 69 8.02 11.08 -7.69
CA GLY A 69 9.44 11.24 -7.34
C GLY A 69 9.72 11.52 -5.86
N THR A 70 8.71 11.87 -5.07
CA THR A 70 8.86 12.23 -3.65
C THR A 70 7.94 11.45 -2.71
N GLY A 71 7.00 10.68 -3.25
CA GLY A 71 6.08 9.85 -2.49
C GLY A 71 5.56 8.67 -3.29
N THR A 72 4.75 7.85 -2.64
CA THR A 72 4.13 6.66 -3.24
C THR A 72 2.63 6.77 -3.17
N ALA A 73 1.94 6.66 -4.31
CA ALA A 73 0.53 6.33 -4.31
C ALA A 73 0.40 4.80 -4.27
N VAL A 74 -0.11 4.27 -3.15
CA VAL A 74 -0.48 2.87 -3.01
C VAL A 74 -1.84 2.70 -3.66
N ARG A 75 -1.88 2.01 -4.80
CA ARG A 75 -3.09 1.86 -5.61
C ARG A 75 -3.50 0.41 -5.73
N VAL A 76 -4.81 0.19 -5.77
CA VAL A 76 -5.40 -1.14 -5.91
C VAL A 76 -6.40 -1.20 -7.05
N ASP A 77 -6.47 -2.35 -7.71
CA ASP A 77 -7.46 -2.65 -8.75
C ASP A 77 -8.21 -3.93 -8.37
N ALA A 78 -9.50 -3.80 -8.01
CA ALA A 78 -10.24 -4.88 -7.35
C ALA A 78 -10.55 -6.08 -8.27
N ASN A 79 -10.42 -5.91 -9.59
CA ASN A 79 -10.54 -6.99 -10.57
C ASN A 79 -9.19 -7.37 -11.20
N GLY A 80 -8.09 -6.79 -10.73
CA GLY A 80 -6.77 -6.95 -11.30
C GLY A 80 -6.66 -6.31 -12.70
N GLY A 81 -5.71 -6.76 -13.51
CA GLY A 81 -5.59 -6.30 -14.91
C GLY A 81 -4.98 -4.91 -15.09
N ALA A 82 -4.66 -4.20 -14.00
CA ALA A 82 -3.88 -2.96 -13.98
C ALA A 82 -4.47 -1.83 -14.86
N ASN A 83 -5.80 -1.66 -14.83
CA ASN A 83 -6.48 -0.74 -15.74
C ASN A 83 -7.44 0.25 -15.06
N SER A 84 -7.80 0.02 -13.79
CA SER A 84 -8.84 0.76 -13.07
C SER A 84 -8.43 1.06 -11.63
N TYR A 85 -7.15 1.30 -11.41
CA TYR A 85 -6.58 1.60 -10.10
C TYR A 85 -7.28 2.74 -9.36
N VAL A 86 -7.52 2.52 -8.06
CA VAL A 86 -7.89 3.56 -7.09
C VAL A 86 -6.81 3.69 -6.01
N THR A 87 -6.58 4.90 -5.50
CA THR A 87 -5.56 5.14 -4.46
C THR A 87 -6.05 4.74 -3.09
N LEU A 88 -5.48 3.71 -2.47
CA LEU A 88 -5.77 3.31 -1.10
C LEU A 88 -5.16 4.30 -0.10
N ALA A 89 -3.88 4.62 -0.29
CA ALA A 89 -3.13 5.55 0.54
C ALA A 89 -2.03 6.27 -0.25
N THR A 90 -1.60 7.42 0.23
CA THR A 90 -0.45 8.17 -0.25
C THR A 90 0.60 8.25 0.84
N LEU A 91 1.80 7.71 0.59
CA LEU A 91 2.96 7.87 1.46
C LEU A 91 3.72 9.13 1.03
N THR A 92 3.71 10.18 1.84
CA THR A 92 4.46 11.40 1.52
C THR A 92 5.89 11.28 1.99
N GLY A 93 6.87 11.67 1.16
CA GLY A 93 8.28 11.62 1.52
C GLY A 93 8.92 10.23 1.40
N THR A 94 8.13 9.20 1.07
CA THR A 94 8.59 7.81 1.01
C THR A 94 8.32 7.19 -0.34
N LEU A 95 9.39 6.69 -0.98
CA LEU A 95 9.35 5.90 -2.19
C LEU A 95 9.38 4.41 -1.81
N LEU A 96 8.22 3.76 -1.83
CA LEU A 96 8.07 2.34 -1.58
C LEU A 96 8.05 1.59 -2.91
N GLN A 97 8.81 0.51 -3.01
CA GLN A 97 8.96 -0.31 -4.21
C GLN A 97 8.50 -1.75 -3.93
N GLN A 98 8.17 -2.50 -4.97
CA GLN A 98 7.86 -3.93 -4.85
C GLN A 98 9.01 -4.74 -4.23
N GLY A 99 10.26 -4.26 -4.31
CA GLY A 99 11.40 -4.91 -3.67
C GLY A 99 11.46 -4.74 -2.15
N ASP A 100 10.67 -3.81 -1.58
CA ASP A 100 10.70 -3.46 -0.16
C ASP A 100 9.82 -4.44 0.67
N THR A 101 10.10 -5.74 0.56
CA THR A 101 9.25 -6.81 1.11
C THR A 101 9.14 -6.84 2.64
N ALA A 102 9.91 -6.03 3.35
CA ALA A 102 9.79 -5.85 4.79
C ALA A 102 8.69 -4.84 5.18
N ASN A 103 8.15 -4.09 4.21
CA ASN A 103 7.28 -2.94 4.46
C ASN A 103 5.83 -3.18 4.03
N TYR A 104 5.48 -4.40 3.66
CA TYR A 104 4.10 -4.75 3.35
C TYR A 104 3.83 -6.25 3.52
N VAL A 105 2.56 -6.58 3.72
CA VAL A 105 2.03 -7.95 3.76
C VAL A 105 0.90 -8.05 2.74
N LEU A 106 0.89 -9.12 1.94
CA LEU A 106 -0.07 -9.37 0.85
C LEU A 106 -0.89 -10.63 1.09
#